data_AF-A0A1H3TA66-F1
#
_entry.id   AF-A0A1H3TA66-F1
#
_cell.length_a   1.000
_cell.length_b   1.000
_cell.length_c   1.000
_cell.angle_alpha   90.00
_cell.angle_beta   90.00
_cell.angle_gamma   90.00
#
_symmetry.space_group_name_H-M   'P 1'
#
loop_
_entity.id
_entity.type
_entity.pdbx_description
1 polymer ?
#
loop_
_entity_poly.entity_id
_entity_poly.type
_entity_poly.pdbx_seq_one_letter_code
_entity_poly.pdbx_strand_id
1 'polypeptide(L)'
;MTDVDQPRYVLPSAGDATAVLRRLARSGWTTREGFALTEQSWDLTGTRLLLFGRVPDRETVRLVVLAAARGAGVVAITDATGDIGRSLLADLTRLGPVHRDAGGADPGPAESGDLLPEQRALLDRLASGETIAAAAAAEFLSLRTANRRIAQAREALGVRTTREAVLAYLSQRGT
;
A
#
# COMPACT_ATOMS: atom_id res chain seq x y z
N MET A 1 15.70 5.85 17.54
CA MET A 1 14.29 5.64 17.91
C MET A 1 13.58 5.32 16.61
N THR A 2 13.40 4.04 16.31
CA THR A 2 12.89 3.55 15.03
C THR A 2 11.47 4.07 14.84
N ASP A 3 11.31 4.97 13.89
CA ASP A 3 10.01 5.44 13.40
C ASP A 3 9.25 4.21 12.91
N VAL A 4 8.32 3.71 13.73
CA VAL A 4 7.45 2.61 13.32
C VAL A 4 6.46 3.23 12.35
N ASP A 5 6.81 3.21 11.07
CA ASP A 5 5.99 3.83 10.03
C ASP A 5 4.60 3.19 10.06
N GLN A 6 3.63 4.02 10.41
CA GLN A 6 2.29 3.52 10.67
C GLN A 6 1.51 3.36 9.38
N PRO A 7 0.82 2.22 9.21
CA PRO A 7 0.11 1.93 7.98
C PRO A 7 -1.02 2.93 7.79
N ARG A 8 -0.87 3.78 6.77
CA ARG A 8 -1.86 4.78 6.36
C ARG A 8 -2.31 4.46 4.94
N TYR A 9 -3.56 4.05 4.80
CA TYR A 9 -4.15 3.62 3.53
C TYR A 9 -5.38 4.47 3.20
N VAL A 10 -5.46 4.93 1.95
CA VAL A 10 -6.65 5.57 1.37
C VAL A 10 -7.04 4.80 0.12
N LEU A 11 -8.13 4.05 0.20
CA LEU A 11 -8.52 3.07 -0.81
C LEU A 11 -9.90 3.40 -1.40
N PRO A 12 -10.10 3.18 -2.71
CA PRO A 12 -11.36 3.52 -3.36
C PRO A 12 -12.47 2.52 -3.08
N SER A 13 -12.15 1.30 -2.63
CA SER A 13 -13.11 0.21 -2.50
C SER A 13 -12.99 -0.54 -1.17
N ALA A 14 -14.10 -1.11 -0.71
CA ALA A 14 -14.12 -1.98 0.46
C ALA A 14 -13.39 -3.31 0.22
N GLY A 15 -13.34 -3.79 -1.04
CA GLY A 15 -12.60 -5.00 -1.40
C GLY A 15 -11.09 -4.82 -1.20
N ASP A 16 -10.55 -3.70 -1.67
CA ASP A 16 -9.16 -3.29 -1.46
C ASP A 16 -8.84 -3.16 0.04
N ALA A 17 -9.72 -2.49 0.79
CA ALA A 17 -9.56 -2.35 2.23
C ALA A 17 -9.56 -3.70 2.95
N THR A 18 -10.44 -4.62 2.57
CA THR A 18 -10.49 -5.97 3.14
C THR A 18 -9.19 -6.74 2.93
N ALA A 19 -8.58 -6.61 1.74
CA ALA A 19 -7.29 -7.24 1.46
C ALA A 19 -6.17 -6.69 2.37
N VAL A 20 -6.09 -5.37 2.53
CA VAL A 20 -5.12 -4.70 3.41
C VAL A 20 -5.34 -5.06 4.87
N LEU A 21 -6.59 -5.06 5.34
CA LEU A 21 -6.94 -5.42 6.71
C LEU A 21 -6.51 -6.85 7.06
N ARG A 22 -6.79 -7.81 6.17
CA ARG A 22 -6.36 -9.20 6.36
C ARG A 22 -4.84 -9.34 6.39
N ARG A 23 -4.12 -8.54 5.60
CA ARG A 23 -2.66 -8.55 5.60
C ARG A 23 -2.09 -7.97 6.89
N LEU A 24 -2.59 -6.82 7.33
CA LEU A 24 -2.13 -6.16 8.56
C LEU A 24 -2.54 -6.92 9.83
N ALA A 25 -3.70 -7.55 9.85
CA ALA A 25 -4.10 -8.43 10.95
C ALA A 25 -3.11 -9.60 11.13
N ARG A 26 -2.61 -10.18 10.04
CA ARG A 26 -1.59 -11.24 10.08
C ARG A 26 -0.22 -10.75 10.56
N SER A 27 0.11 -9.47 10.39
CA SER A 27 1.33 -8.87 10.95
C SER A 27 1.15 -8.38 12.41
N GLY A 28 0.02 -8.71 13.03
CA GLY A 28 -0.25 -8.47 14.45
C GLY A 28 -0.91 -7.13 14.75
N TRP A 29 -1.58 -6.50 13.78
CA TRP A 29 -2.42 -5.33 14.03
C TRP A 29 -3.81 -5.74 14.51
N THR A 30 -4.29 -5.05 15.55
CA THR A 30 -5.67 -5.20 16.03
C THR A 30 -6.58 -4.30 15.22
N THR A 31 -7.48 -4.88 14.44
CA THR A 31 -8.38 -4.11 13.57
C THR A 31 -9.66 -3.70 14.28
N ARG A 32 -10.07 -2.44 14.13
CA ARG A 32 -11.34 -1.94 14.65
C ARG A 32 -12.05 -1.08 13.60
N GLU A 33 -13.36 -1.30 13.47
CA GLU A 33 -14.19 -0.47 12.62
C GLU A 33 -14.47 0.88 13.30
N GLY A 34 -14.43 1.95 12.51
CA GLY A 34 -14.69 3.31 12.96
C GLY A 34 -13.44 4.05 13.46
N PHE A 35 -13.45 5.36 13.26
CA PHE A 35 -12.31 6.24 13.57
C PHE A 35 -12.43 6.96 14.92
N ALA A 36 -13.56 6.81 15.61
CA ALA A 36 -13.75 7.39 16.94
C ALA A 36 -12.87 6.65 17.95
N LEU A 37 -11.88 7.35 18.50
CA LEU A 37 -11.08 6.86 19.62
C LEU A 37 -11.85 7.10 20.92
N THR A 38 -12.23 6.02 21.60
CA THR A 38 -12.89 6.08 22.92
C THR A 38 -11.90 6.05 24.08
N GLU A 39 -10.62 5.79 23.82
CA GLU A 39 -9.59 5.65 24.86
C GLU A 39 -8.90 6.99 25.17
N GLN A 40 -8.57 7.18 26.45
CA GLN A 40 -7.97 8.40 27.01
C GLN A 40 -6.44 8.46 26.79
N SER A 41 -5.82 7.36 26.37
CA SER A 41 -4.37 7.28 26.15
C SER A 41 -3.99 8.03 24.87
N TRP A 42 -3.09 9.02 25.00
CA TRP A 42 -2.73 9.91 23.91
C TRP A 42 -1.80 9.28 22.87
N ASP A 43 -1.06 8.23 23.27
CA ASP A 43 -0.08 7.51 22.44
C ASP A 43 -0.52 6.06 22.22
N LEU A 44 -0.79 5.73 20.95
CA LEU A 44 -1.20 4.39 20.50
C LEU A 44 -0.10 3.67 19.71
N THR A 45 1.10 4.26 19.63
CA THR A 45 2.20 3.77 18.79
C THR A 45 2.62 2.34 19.14
N GLY A 46 2.51 1.96 20.42
CA GLY A 46 2.79 0.60 20.90
C GLY A 46 1.62 -0.38 20.80
N THR A 47 0.39 0.10 20.58
CA THR A 47 -0.83 -0.71 20.66
C THR A 47 -1.12 -1.48 19.38
N ARG A 48 -0.44 -1.15 18.27
CA ARG A 48 -0.69 -1.72 16.92
C ARG A 48 -2.18 -1.74 16.57
N LEU A 49 -2.88 -0.64 16.89
CA LEU A 49 -4.30 -0.48 16.59
C LEU A 49 -4.48 0.01 15.15
N LEU A 50 -5.33 -0.68 14.38
CA LEU A 50 -5.65 -0.33 13.00
C LEU A 50 -7.14 0.01 12.88
N LEU A 51 -7.44 1.28 12.61
CA LEU A 51 -8.82 1.74 12.41
C LEU A 51 -9.20 1.71 10.94
N PHE A 52 -10.42 1.29 10.63
CA PHE A 52 -10.90 1.26 9.26
C PHE A 52 -12.36 1.69 9.13
N GLY A 53 -12.72 2.23 7.97
CA GLY A 53 -14.08 2.65 7.71
C GLY A 53 -14.22 3.52 6.47
N ARG A 54 -15.46 3.81 6.09
CA ARG A 54 -15.78 4.78 5.03
C ARG A 54 -15.61 6.20 5.55
N VAL A 55 -15.18 7.10 4.67
CA VAL A 55 -15.04 8.54 4.98
C VAL A 55 -15.98 9.33 4.08
N PRO A 56 -17.25 9.53 4.50
CA PRO A 56 -18.25 10.23 3.70
C PRO A 56 -18.17 11.76 3.83
N ASP A 57 -17.60 12.28 4.92
CA ASP A 57 -17.65 13.70 5.25
C ASP A 57 -16.35 14.22 5.90
N ARG A 58 -16.29 15.54 6.09
CA ARG A 58 -15.12 16.22 6.68
C ARG A 58 -14.95 15.94 8.17
N GLU A 59 -16.00 15.59 8.89
CA GLU A 59 -15.90 15.27 10.31
C GLU A 59 -15.14 13.95 10.49
N THR A 60 -15.49 12.96 9.67
CA THR A 60 -14.82 11.67 9.59
C THR A 60 -13.35 11.84 9.17
N VAL A 61 -13.03 12.76 8.25
CA VAL A 61 -11.64 13.11 7.92
C VAL A 61 -10.85 13.53 9.15
N ARG A 62 -11.42 14.43 9.98
CA ARG A 62 -10.76 14.90 11.21
C ARG A 62 -10.50 13.75 12.17
N LEU A 63 -11.44 12.82 12.31
CA LEU A 63 -11.28 11.63 13.15
C LEU A 63 -10.14 10.72 12.64
N VAL A 64 -10.06 10.51 11.32
CA VAL A 64 -9.01 9.68 10.71
C VAL A 64 -7.63 10.30 10.94
N VAL A 65 -7.49 11.61 10.67
CA VAL A 65 -6.23 12.34 10.83
C VAL A 65 -5.80 12.35 12.30
N LEU A 66 -6.75 12.56 13.21
CA LEU A 66 -6.50 12.54 14.64
C LEU A 66 -6.03 11.16 15.13
N ALA A 67 -6.63 10.08 14.62
CA ALA A 67 -6.20 8.73 14.94
C ALA A 67 -4.79 8.44 14.43
N ALA A 68 -4.49 8.83 13.18
CA ALA A 68 -3.15 8.69 12.61
C ALA A 68 -2.10 9.50 13.38
N ALA A 69 -2.43 10.73 13.80
CA ALA A 69 -1.54 11.59 14.56
C ALA A 69 -1.25 11.07 15.98
N ARG A 70 -2.17 10.29 16.57
CA ARG A 70 -1.96 9.60 17.86
C ARG A 70 -1.21 8.28 17.75
N GLY A 71 -0.84 7.91 16.53
CA GLY A 71 -0.13 6.68 16.30
C GLY A 71 -1.03 5.44 16.24
N ALA A 72 -2.25 5.57 15.69
CA ALA A 72 -2.99 4.41 15.16
C ALA A 72 -2.78 4.26 13.65
N GLY A 73 -2.72 3.02 13.17
CA GLY A 73 -2.84 2.72 11.75
C GLY A 73 -4.25 3.08 11.25
N VAL A 74 -4.37 3.53 10.00
CA VAL A 74 -5.66 3.91 9.40
C VAL A 74 -5.84 3.33 8.00
N VAL A 75 -7.03 2.79 7.74
CA VAL A 75 -7.50 2.36 6.41
C VAL A 75 -8.81 3.08 6.09
N ALA A 76 -8.70 4.18 5.35
CA ALA A 76 -9.83 4.98 4.92
C ALA A 76 -10.36 4.53 3.56
N ILE A 77 -11.67 4.29 3.48
CA ILE A 77 -12.36 3.98 2.23
C ILE A 77 -13.04 5.25 1.72
N THR A 78 -12.48 5.84 0.66
CA THR A 78 -13.03 7.04 0.03
C THR A 78 -12.50 7.20 -1.39
N ASP A 79 -13.24 7.92 -2.23
CA ASP A 79 -12.76 8.30 -3.55
C ASP A 79 -11.69 9.39 -3.42
N ALA A 80 -10.44 9.03 -3.74
CA ALA A 80 -9.29 9.93 -3.71
C ALA A 80 -9.41 11.12 -4.66
N THR A 81 -10.27 11.07 -5.68
CA THR A 81 -10.47 12.16 -6.63
C THR A 81 -11.52 13.19 -6.17
N GLY A 82 -12.39 12.81 -5.24
CA GLY A 82 -13.37 13.69 -4.62
C GLY A 82 -12.75 14.70 -3.65
N ASP A 83 -13.49 15.74 -3.29
CA ASP A 83 -13.01 16.79 -2.38
C ASP A 83 -12.63 16.24 -1.00
N ILE A 84 -13.41 15.28 -0.49
CA ILE A 84 -13.14 14.61 0.80
C ILE A 84 -11.85 13.80 0.73
N GLY A 85 -11.67 12.97 -0.30
CA GLY A 85 -10.46 12.17 -0.47
C GLY A 85 -9.20 13.01 -0.69
N ARG A 86 -9.30 14.11 -1.46
CA ARG A 86 -8.20 15.07 -1.63
C ARG A 86 -7.81 15.75 -0.32
N SER A 87 -8.79 16.19 0.48
CA SER A 87 -8.54 16.77 1.80
C SER A 87 -7.85 15.77 2.73
N LEU A 88 -8.37 14.54 2.80
CA LEU A 88 -7.81 13.48 3.64
C LEU A 88 -6.37 13.14 3.26
N LEU A 89 -6.09 13.02 1.96
CA LEU A 89 -4.74 12.75 1.45
C LEU A 89 -3.77 13.88 1.80
N ALA A 90 -4.20 15.14 1.62
CA ALA A 90 -3.37 16.29 1.96
C ALA A 90 -3.02 16.30 3.46
N ASP A 91 -3.96 15.91 4.32
CA ASP A 91 -3.75 15.90 5.77
C ASP A 91 -2.87 14.72 6.21
N LEU A 92 -3.12 13.51 5.70
CA LEU A 92 -2.35 12.32 6.06
C LEU A 92 -0.90 12.38 5.52
N THR A 93 -0.69 12.96 4.32
CA THR A 93 0.66 13.10 3.75
C THR A 93 1.57 14.00 4.59
N ARG A 94 0.99 14.96 5.34
CA ARG A 94 1.75 15.78 6.29
C ARG A 94 2.24 15.00 7.51
N LEU A 95 1.59 13.89 7.84
CA LEU A 95 2.00 13.02 8.94
C LEU A 95 3.03 11.99 8.49
N GLY A 96 3.10 11.67 7.19
CA GLY A 96 4.03 10.68 6.62
C GLY A 96 3.45 9.96 5.38
N PRO A 97 4.09 8.88 4.91
CA PRO A 97 3.68 8.19 3.69
C PRO A 97 2.26 7.63 3.77
N VAL A 98 1.54 7.73 2.65
CA VAL A 98 0.15 7.25 2.50
C VAL A 98 0.05 6.34 1.28
N HIS A 99 -0.40 5.11 1.49
CA HIS A 99 -0.62 4.13 0.44
C HIS A 99 -2.02 4.32 -0.16
N ARG A 100 -2.09 4.25 -1.49
CA ARG A 100 -3.34 4.46 -2.25
C ARG A 100 -3.83 3.18 -2.92
N ASP A 101 -3.17 2.07 -2.64
CA ASP A 101 -3.35 0.79 -3.27
C ASP A 101 -3.39 -0.33 -2.26
N ALA A 102 -4.26 -1.32 -2.52
CA ALA A 102 -4.39 -2.51 -1.67
C ALA A 102 -3.09 -3.32 -1.59
N GLY A 103 -2.24 -3.18 -2.60
CA GLY A 103 -0.93 -3.82 -2.66
C GLY A 103 0.16 -3.11 -1.86
N GLY A 104 -0.19 -2.16 -0.97
CA GLY A 104 0.73 -1.20 -0.35
C GLY A 104 2.10 -1.78 -0.01
N ALA A 105 3.12 -0.99 -0.36
CA ALA A 105 4.53 -1.21 -0.11
C ALA A 105 4.77 -1.65 1.34
N ASP A 106 5.65 -2.65 1.47
CA ASP A 106 6.32 -2.97 2.72
C ASP A 106 7.29 -1.82 3.03
N PRO A 107 7.23 -1.14 4.18
CA PRO A 107 8.22 -0.15 4.56
C PRO A 107 9.43 -0.89 5.17
N GLY A 108 10.18 -1.56 4.30
CA GLY A 108 11.61 -1.72 4.50
C GLY A 108 12.31 -0.75 3.54
N PRO A 109 13.48 -0.18 3.87
CA PRO A 109 14.31 0.39 2.84
C PRO A 109 14.59 -0.75 1.86
N ALA A 110 13.92 -0.75 0.71
CA ALA A 110 14.39 -1.53 -0.42
C ALA A 110 15.76 -0.91 -0.71
N GLU A 111 16.81 -1.59 -0.24
CA GLU A 111 18.14 -1.40 -0.78
C GLU A 111 17.96 -1.38 -2.30
N SER A 112 18.31 -0.25 -2.91
CA SER A 112 18.15 -0.01 -4.34
C SER A 112 18.71 -1.20 -5.12
N GLY A 113 17.84 -2.13 -5.51
CA GLY A 113 18.25 -3.40 -6.09
C GLY A 113 17.28 -4.56 -5.86
N ASP A 114 16.57 -4.62 -4.73
CA ASP A 114 15.81 -5.84 -4.41
C ASP A 114 14.31 -5.74 -4.77
N LEU A 115 13.89 -6.58 -5.73
CA LEU A 115 12.53 -6.62 -6.27
C LEU A 115 11.54 -7.23 -5.26
N LEU A 116 10.30 -6.75 -5.25
CA LEU A 116 9.22 -7.38 -4.48
C LEU A 116 8.86 -8.77 -5.04
N PRO A 117 8.34 -9.70 -4.22
CA PRO A 117 7.91 -11.02 -4.68
C PRO A 117 6.93 -10.97 -5.87
N GLU A 118 5.96 -10.06 -5.82
CA GLU A 118 4.97 -9.88 -6.89
C GLU A 118 5.59 -9.30 -8.17
N GLN A 119 6.66 -8.49 -8.05
CA GLN A 119 7.40 -7.98 -9.21
C GLN A 119 8.19 -9.11 -9.88
N ARG A 120 8.85 -9.97 -9.08
CA ARG A 120 9.59 -11.14 -9.56
C ARG A 120 8.64 -12.12 -10.28
N ALA A 121 7.49 -12.43 -9.68
CA ALA A 121 6.49 -13.31 -10.28
C ALA A 121 5.97 -12.79 -11.63
N LEU A 122 5.70 -11.48 -11.74
CA LEU A 122 5.32 -10.86 -13.01
C LEU A 122 6.45 -10.95 -14.05
N LEU A 123 7.69 -10.67 -13.67
CA LEU A 123 8.84 -10.73 -14.59
C LEU A 123 9.14 -12.16 -15.04
N ASP A 124 8.94 -13.17 -14.19
CA ASP A 124 9.06 -14.58 -14.54
C ASP A 124 8.10 -15.01 -15.64
N ARG A 125 6.83 -14.60 -15.51
CA ARG A 125 5.82 -14.88 -16.54
C ARG A 125 6.09 -14.15 -17.84
N LEU A 126 6.59 -12.92 -17.76
CA LEU A 126 7.01 -12.20 -18.96
C LEU A 126 8.23 -12.87 -19.62
N ALA A 127 9.16 -13.41 -18.82
CA ALA A 127 10.30 -14.17 -19.31
C ALA A 127 9.87 -15.50 -19.97
N SER A 128 8.79 -16.14 -19.49
CA SER A 128 8.20 -17.33 -20.14
C SER A 128 7.39 -17.00 -21.41
N GLY A 129 7.28 -15.73 -21.78
CA GLY A 129 6.59 -15.27 -22.97
C GLY A 129 5.10 -14.96 -22.78
N GLU A 130 4.60 -14.96 -21.54
CA GLU A 130 3.24 -14.53 -21.26
C GLU A 130 3.06 -13.04 -21.53
N THR A 131 1.82 -12.65 -21.87
CA THR A 131 1.47 -11.22 -21.96
C THR A 131 1.27 -10.62 -20.57
N ILE A 132 1.38 -9.30 -20.44
CA ILE A 132 1.13 -8.60 -19.17
C ILE A 132 -0.27 -8.90 -18.63
N ALA A 133 -1.27 -9.02 -19.50
CA ALA A 133 -2.64 -9.34 -19.10
C ALA A 133 -2.77 -10.77 -18.55
N ALA A 134 -2.12 -11.74 -19.19
CA ALA A 134 -2.10 -13.14 -18.71
C ALA A 134 -1.35 -13.24 -17.37
N ALA A 135 -0.19 -12.60 -17.27
CA ALA A 135 0.58 -12.55 -16.02
C ALA A 135 -0.21 -11.87 -14.89
N ALA A 136 -0.91 -10.76 -15.18
CA ALA A 136 -1.75 -10.09 -14.22
C ALA A 136 -2.88 -11.00 -13.70
N ALA A 137 -3.57 -11.70 -14.61
CA ALA A 137 -4.65 -12.62 -14.23
C ALA A 137 -4.13 -13.77 -13.35
N ALA A 138 -2.97 -14.31 -13.68
CA ALA A 138 -2.38 -15.42 -12.94
C ALA A 138 -1.85 -15.02 -11.55
N GLU A 139 -1.47 -13.75 -11.38
CA GLU A 139 -1.11 -13.16 -10.08
C GLU A 139 -2.30 -12.52 -9.35
N PHE A 140 -3.54 -12.74 -9.83
CA PHE A 140 -4.77 -12.13 -9.27
C PHE A 140 -4.72 -10.59 -9.18
N LEU A 141 -3.99 -9.94 -10.11
CA LEU A 141 -3.84 -8.49 -10.19
C LEU A 141 -4.70 -7.90 -11.32
N SER A 142 -5.15 -6.66 -11.14
CA SER A 142 -5.68 -5.88 -12.27
C SER A 142 -4.57 -5.53 -13.26
N LEU A 143 -4.91 -5.36 -14.54
CA LEU A 143 -3.96 -4.93 -15.58
C LEU A 143 -3.26 -3.61 -15.23
N ARG A 144 -3.98 -2.67 -14.59
CA ARG A 144 -3.41 -1.39 -14.15
C ARG A 144 -2.39 -1.59 -13.02
N THR A 145 -2.71 -2.45 -12.05
CA THR A 145 -1.79 -2.79 -10.95
C THR A 145 -0.54 -3.47 -11.49
N ALA A 146 -0.68 -4.44 -12.39
CA ALA A 146 0.45 -5.13 -13.01
C ALA A 146 1.36 -4.15 -13.78
N ASN A 147 0.79 -3.24 -14.58
CA ASN A 147 1.57 -2.20 -15.28
C ASN A 147 2.34 -1.29 -14.31
N ARG A 148 1.72 -0.90 -13.18
CA ARG A 148 2.40 -0.11 -12.14
C ARG A 148 3.54 -0.90 -11.50
N ARG A 149 3.35 -2.19 -11.19
CA ARG A 149 4.40 -3.05 -10.61
C ARG A 149 5.59 -3.22 -11.54
N ILE A 150 5.34 -3.38 -12.85
CA ILE A 150 6.38 -3.43 -13.87
C ILE A 150 7.14 -2.10 -13.95
N ALA A 151 6.45 -0.97 -13.86
CA ALA A 151 7.09 0.34 -13.83
C ALA A 151 8.00 0.52 -12.60
N GLN A 152 7.54 0.12 -11.42
CA GLN A 152 8.34 0.12 -10.19
C GLN A 152 9.54 -0.83 -10.28
N ALA A 153 9.37 -2.01 -10.88
CA ALA A 153 10.46 -2.96 -11.09
C ALA A 153 11.53 -2.37 -12.03
N ARG A 154 11.13 -1.64 -13.07
CA ARG A 154 12.05 -0.92 -13.96
C ARG A 154 12.85 0.15 -13.23
N GLU A 155 12.20 0.92 -12.36
CA GLU A 155 12.87 1.94 -11.53
C GLU A 155 13.89 1.30 -10.59
N ALA A 156 13.50 0.21 -9.90
CA ALA A 156 14.40 -0.53 -9.01
C ALA A 156 15.61 -1.12 -9.74
N LEU A 157 15.43 -1.56 -10.99
CA LEU A 157 16.48 -2.10 -11.84
C LEU A 157 17.27 -1.03 -12.62
N GLY A 158 16.88 0.24 -12.54
CA GLY A 158 17.54 1.33 -13.26
C GLY A 158 17.35 1.31 -14.78
N VAL A 159 16.27 0.71 -15.28
CA VAL A 159 16.02 0.49 -16.72
C VAL A 159 14.80 1.25 -17.24
N ARG A 160 14.71 1.42 -18.56
CA ARG A 160 13.70 2.27 -19.23
C ARG A 160 12.61 1.49 -19.92
N THR A 161 12.76 0.19 -20.16
CA THR A 161 11.74 -0.61 -20.82
C THR A 161 11.43 -1.89 -20.07
N THR A 162 10.22 -2.45 -20.28
CA THR A 162 9.84 -3.74 -19.70
C THR A 162 10.74 -4.87 -20.19
N ARG A 163 11.16 -4.81 -21.46
CA ARG A 163 12.11 -5.79 -22.03
C ARG A 163 13.46 -5.73 -21.32
N GLU A 164 13.99 -4.55 -21.09
CA GLU A 164 15.23 -4.38 -20.30
C GLU A 164 15.06 -4.89 -18.87
N ALA A 165 13.91 -4.65 -18.23
CA ALA A 165 13.65 -5.16 -16.89
C ALA A 165 13.67 -6.69 -16.81
N VAL A 166 13.07 -7.36 -17.79
CA VAL A 166 13.12 -8.83 -17.88
C VAL A 166 14.55 -9.32 -18.05
N LEU A 167 15.34 -8.70 -18.94
CA LEU A 167 16.74 -9.09 -19.16
C LEU A 167 17.62 -8.83 -17.92
N ALA A 168 17.48 -7.68 -17.28
CA ALA A 168 18.21 -7.34 -16.07
C ALA A 168 17.88 -8.32 -14.92
N TYR A 169 16.61 -8.67 -14.77
CA TYR A 169 16.15 -9.67 -13.80
C TYR A 169 16.73 -11.07 -14.05
N LEU A 170 16.74 -11.53 -15.30
CA LEU A 170 17.32 -12.83 -15.64
C LEU A 170 18.84 -12.87 -15.37
N SER A 171 19.56 -11.79 -15.68
CA SER A 171 21.00 -11.67 -15.40
C SER A 171 21.31 -11.75 -13.89
N GLN A 172 20.46 -11.17 -13.04
CA GLN A 172 20.61 -11.24 -11.59
C GLN A 172 20.32 -12.64 -11.02
N ARG A 173 19.45 -13.42 -11.66
CA ARG A 173 19.10 -14.80 -11.25
C ARG A 173 20.10 -15.87 -11.66
N GLY A 174 20.88 -15.62 -12.71
CA GLY A 174 21.86 -16.55 -13.24
C GLY A 174 23.21 -16.52 -12.53
N THR A 175 23.37 -15.62 -11.55
CA THR A 175 24.56 -15.48 -10.70
C THR A 175 24.29 -16.07 -9.33
#